data_AF-A0A830H9A4-F1
#
_entry.id   AF-A0A830H9A4-F1
#
_cell.length_a   1.000
_cell.length_b   1.000
_cell.length_c   1.000
_cell.angle_alpha   90.00
_cell.angle_beta   90.00
_cell.angle_gamma   90.00
#
_symmetry.space_group_name_H-M   'P 1'
#
loop_
_entity.id
_entity.type
_entity.pdbx_description
1 polymer ?
#
loop_
_entity_poly.entity_id
_entity_poly.type
_entity_poly.pdbx_seq_one_letter_code
_entity_poly.pdbx_strand_id
1 'polypeptide(L)'
;MAAAAAAAAAVGGGVRSCRGRPGHYHSCPPPHVSHVRGVRRRQVPPPGAAGVPGFGDSVSLLGRKSSLVKAASSESEGTSPSSSSPMSETEDFTPSEPTAEKKHRVVILGSAGGVGKLCADQLNASGEWTVRAAIRPNSDKPTPTGADEVVTCDVYEYETLPPALKDCDACIIAVGTTNFMDPLGPFKNEYQGTKNVIAAAKQQGVTNVVLVTSMGVEDILYPLNLAWGVLFWKKLAEEELQRSGLRHVIVRPGGLSNDAVSGAVVFKRRGSTPGGRVSRANVARVVIEALTCENADNKIVEVVQEEGVTEKPLSDLFESID
;
A
#
# COMPACT_ATOMS: atom_id res chain seq x y z
N MET A 1 10.52 -5.66 -20.23
CA MET A 1 11.31 -6.90 -20.31
C MET A 1 11.17 -7.67 -19.00
N ALA A 2 10.69 -8.90 -19.09
CA ALA A 2 10.37 -9.78 -17.97
C ALA A 2 11.63 -10.50 -17.45
N ALA A 3 12.09 -10.21 -16.24
CA ALA A 3 13.24 -10.92 -15.65
C ALA A 3 13.29 -10.93 -14.12
N ALA A 4 12.15 -10.91 -13.42
CA ALA A 4 12.14 -11.02 -11.95
C ALA A 4 11.11 -12.01 -11.37
N ALA A 5 10.50 -12.86 -12.20
CA ALA A 5 9.42 -13.78 -11.77
C ALA A 5 9.65 -15.26 -12.11
N ALA A 6 10.90 -15.69 -12.31
CA ALA A 6 11.22 -17.08 -12.63
C ALA A 6 12.45 -17.58 -11.86
N ALA A 7 12.28 -17.86 -10.57
CA ALA A 7 13.27 -18.62 -9.79
C ALA A 7 12.59 -19.33 -8.61
N ALA A 8 11.69 -20.28 -8.91
CA ALA A 8 11.19 -21.26 -7.94
C ALA A 8 10.54 -22.45 -8.65
N ALA A 9 11.27 -23.14 -9.52
CA ALA A 9 10.87 -24.44 -10.05
C ALA A 9 12.12 -25.22 -10.49
N ALA A 10 12.58 -26.13 -9.64
CA ALA A 10 13.23 -27.40 -9.98
C ALA A 10 14.17 -27.86 -8.84
N VAL A 11 13.65 -28.67 -7.90
CA VAL A 11 14.40 -29.82 -7.38
C VAL A 11 13.38 -30.94 -7.12
N GLY A 12 13.09 -31.71 -8.17
CA GLY A 12 12.48 -33.03 -8.04
C GLY A 12 13.60 -34.05 -7.82
N GLY A 13 13.81 -34.46 -6.59
CA GLY A 13 14.70 -35.57 -6.22
C GLY A 13 13.89 -36.65 -5.52
N GLY A 14 13.55 -37.71 -6.27
CA GLY A 14 12.79 -38.83 -5.74
C GLY A 14 13.57 -39.62 -4.69
N VAL A 15 12.89 -40.03 -3.62
CA VAL A 15 13.40 -41.04 -2.69
C VAL A 15 12.34 -42.14 -2.56
N ARG A 16 12.72 -43.33 -3.01
CA ARG A 16 11.92 -44.56 -2.89
C ARG A 16 11.87 -45.01 -1.44
N SER A 17 10.73 -45.57 -1.07
CA SER A 17 10.41 -46.04 0.27
C SER A 17 11.03 -47.41 0.61
N CYS A 18 11.43 -47.52 1.89
CA CYS A 18 11.38 -48.66 2.82
C CYS A 18 12.11 -49.97 2.50
N ARG A 19 12.97 -50.39 3.45
CA ARG A 19 12.82 -51.63 4.25
C ARG A 19 13.58 -51.48 5.56
N GLY A 20 12.91 -51.79 6.67
CA GLY A 20 13.45 -51.68 8.02
C GLY A 20 14.22 -52.92 8.50
N ARG A 21 14.93 -52.75 9.63
CA ARG A 21 15.18 -53.75 10.67
C ARG A 21 15.63 -53.01 11.97
N PRO A 22 15.31 -53.53 13.17
CA PRO A 22 15.50 -52.82 14.44
C PRO A 22 16.83 -53.19 15.11
N GLY A 23 17.44 -52.26 15.85
CA GLY A 23 18.60 -52.56 16.67
C GLY A 23 19.10 -51.39 17.51
N HIS A 24 18.93 -51.53 18.82
CA HIS A 24 19.71 -50.95 19.93
C HIS A 24 19.76 -49.43 20.12
N TYR A 25 18.97 -48.98 21.11
CA TYR A 25 19.16 -47.72 21.82
C TYR A 25 20.37 -47.83 22.77
N HIS A 26 21.38 -46.99 22.56
CA HIS A 26 22.33 -46.61 23.60
C HIS A 26 22.24 -45.09 23.81
N SER A 27 21.85 -44.72 25.03
CA SER A 27 21.72 -43.35 25.51
C SER A 27 23.08 -42.68 25.66
N CYS A 28 23.26 -41.52 25.04
CA CYS A 28 24.41 -40.64 25.25
C CYS A 28 23.97 -39.41 26.07
N PRO A 29 24.68 -38.99 27.12
CA PRO A 29 24.30 -37.85 27.95
C PRO A 29 24.72 -36.50 27.32
N PRO A 30 24.07 -35.38 27.67
CA PRO A 30 24.39 -34.06 27.11
C PRO A 30 25.68 -33.46 27.71
N PRO A 31 26.40 -32.61 26.97
CA PRO A 31 27.62 -31.97 27.46
C PRO A 31 27.35 -30.77 28.38
N HIS A 32 28.28 -30.62 29.34
CA HIS A 32 28.36 -29.59 30.37
C HIS A 32 28.33 -28.14 29.85
N VAL A 33 27.59 -27.29 30.57
CA VAL A 33 27.57 -25.83 30.42
C VAL A 33 28.67 -25.21 31.29
N SER A 34 29.66 -24.59 30.67
CA SER A 34 30.71 -23.81 31.35
C SER A 34 30.28 -22.34 31.47
N HIS A 35 30.11 -21.86 32.70
CA HIS A 35 29.91 -20.44 33.02
C HIS A 35 31.14 -19.61 32.65
N VAL A 36 30.97 -18.57 31.82
CA VAL A 36 31.95 -17.50 31.66
C VAL A 36 31.41 -16.23 32.32
N ARG A 37 32.12 -15.78 33.36
CA ARG A 37 31.87 -14.56 34.12
C ARG A 37 32.29 -13.31 33.32
N GLY A 38 31.40 -12.31 33.33
CA GLY A 38 31.72 -10.91 33.62
C GLY A 38 32.61 -10.13 32.64
N VAL A 39 31.98 -9.35 31.76
CA VAL A 39 32.62 -8.16 31.15
C VAL A 39 31.85 -6.92 31.61
N ARG A 40 32.55 -6.03 32.33
CA ARG A 40 32.02 -4.76 32.82
C ARG A 40 31.70 -3.83 31.64
N ARG A 41 30.46 -3.34 31.56
CA ARG A 41 30.08 -2.23 30.68
C ARG A 41 30.75 -0.94 31.18
N ARG A 42 31.53 -0.27 30.33
CA ARG A 42 31.90 1.14 30.52
C ARG A 42 30.73 2.00 30.07
N GLN A 43 30.22 2.84 30.97
CA GLN A 43 29.28 3.92 30.65
C GLN A 43 30.00 5.02 29.87
N VAL A 44 29.38 5.48 28.79
CA VAL A 44 29.75 6.69 28.05
C VAL A 44 28.74 7.78 28.44
N PRO A 45 29.15 8.97 28.91
CA PRO A 45 28.23 10.06 29.20
C PRO A 45 27.77 10.78 27.91
N PRO A 46 26.56 11.35 27.89
CA PRO A 46 26.04 12.05 26.72
C PRO A 46 26.69 13.44 26.54
N PRO A 47 26.95 13.90 25.31
CA PRO A 47 27.36 15.28 25.06
C PRO A 47 26.19 16.25 25.23
N GLY A 48 26.48 17.36 25.90
CA GLY A 48 25.55 18.39 26.32
C GLY A 48 24.99 19.26 25.19
N ALA A 49 23.85 19.86 25.52
CA ALA A 49 23.14 20.85 24.71
C ALA A 49 24.01 22.08 24.41
N ALA A 50 24.19 22.38 23.13
CA ALA A 50 24.66 23.68 22.67
C ALA A 50 23.46 24.48 22.13
N GLY A 51 23.36 25.71 22.61
CA GLY A 51 22.18 26.57 22.50
C GLY A 51 21.91 27.15 21.11
N VAL A 52 20.65 27.57 20.97
CA VAL A 52 20.09 28.28 19.82
C VAL A 52 20.10 29.78 20.15
N PRO A 53 20.66 30.66 19.31
CA PRO A 53 20.20 32.03 19.16
C PRO A 53 19.24 32.06 17.94
N GLY A 54 18.04 32.61 17.99
CA GLY A 54 17.68 33.90 18.55
C GLY A 54 17.33 34.84 17.40
N PHE A 55 16.03 35.09 17.25
CA PHE A 55 15.31 35.97 16.31
C PHE A 55 16.07 37.21 15.79
N GLY A 56 15.82 37.55 14.52
CA GLY A 56 16.12 38.85 13.94
C GLY A 56 15.15 39.19 12.81
N ASP A 57 14.14 39.99 13.13
CA ASP A 57 13.26 40.67 12.19
C ASP A 57 14.05 41.63 11.29
N SER A 58 13.65 41.75 10.02
CA SER A 58 13.85 42.98 9.24
C SER A 58 12.86 43.04 8.07
N VAL A 59 11.82 43.85 8.28
CA VAL A 59 10.94 44.40 7.25
C VAL A 59 11.61 45.65 6.69
N SER A 60 11.54 45.84 5.36
CA SER A 60 11.11 47.08 4.68
C SER A 60 11.95 47.51 3.44
N LEU A 61 11.19 47.90 2.40
CA LEU A 61 11.51 48.88 1.33
C LEU A 61 12.47 48.38 0.22
N LEU A 62 12.29 48.64 -1.07
CA LEU A 62 11.68 49.76 -1.79
C LEU A 62 11.57 49.38 -3.30
N GLY A 63 10.67 50.01 -4.06
CA GLY A 63 10.95 50.26 -5.50
C GLY A 63 9.87 49.93 -6.53
N ARG A 64 8.78 50.71 -6.55
CA ARG A 64 7.99 50.97 -7.78
C ARG A 64 8.86 51.62 -8.84
N LYS A 65 8.75 51.20 -10.12
CA LYS A 65 8.75 52.10 -11.28
C LYS A 65 7.81 51.61 -12.37
N SER A 66 6.95 52.53 -12.78
CA SER A 66 5.97 52.49 -13.87
C SER A 66 6.44 53.37 -15.02
N SER A 67 6.17 52.97 -16.26
CA SER A 67 6.05 53.84 -17.46
C SER A 67 5.46 52.97 -18.59
N LEU A 68 4.21 53.18 -19.07
CA LEU A 68 3.75 54.17 -20.08
C LEU A 68 4.56 54.05 -21.40
N VAL A 69 4.06 53.99 -22.65
CA VAL A 69 2.78 54.12 -23.39
C VAL A 69 3.11 53.70 -24.85
N LYS A 70 2.18 53.13 -25.64
CA LYS A 70 1.56 53.78 -26.84
C LYS A 70 0.66 52.85 -27.65
N ALA A 71 -0.48 53.44 -28.02
CA ALA A 71 -1.59 52.91 -28.79
C ALA A 71 -1.51 53.26 -30.28
N ALA A 72 -2.25 52.49 -31.10
CA ALA A 72 -2.94 52.85 -32.36
C ALA A 72 -3.82 51.62 -32.71
N SER A 73 -5.16 51.60 -32.81
CA SER A 73 -6.23 52.45 -33.37
C SER A 73 -6.40 52.38 -34.90
N SER A 74 -7.45 51.65 -35.33
CA SER A 74 -8.40 51.92 -36.44
C SER A 74 -9.36 50.71 -36.52
N GLU A 75 -10.63 50.73 -36.10
CA GLU A 75 -11.85 51.28 -36.77
C GLU A 75 -11.99 50.80 -38.24
N SER A 76 -13.13 50.30 -38.75
CA SER A 76 -14.54 50.65 -38.51
C SER A 76 -15.52 49.64 -39.16
N GLU A 77 -16.76 49.62 -38.62
CA GLU A 77 -18.09 49.47 -39.29
C GLU A 77 -18.44 48.19 -40.08
N GLY A 78 -19.64 47.60 -40.04
CA GLY A 78 -20.94 47.96 -39.48
C GLY A 78 -22.06 47.36 -40.36
N THR A 79 -23.25 47.09 -39.78
CA THR A 79 -24.58 46.92 -40.43
C THR A 79 -25.23 45.52 -40.40
N SER A 80 -26.28 45.40 -39.56
CA SER A 80 -27.43 44.46 -39.63
C SER A 80 -28.58 45.14 -40.44
N PRO A 81 -29.79 44.56 -40.75
CA PRO A 81 -30.60 43.63 -39.91
C PRO A 81 -31.59 42.63 -40.61
N SER A 82 -32.25 41.82 -39.75
CA SER A 82 -33.57 41.14 -39.90
C SER A 82 -33.64 39.92 -40.86
N SER A 83 -34.44 38.86 -40.68
CA SER A 83 -35.68 38.63 -39.91
C SER A 83 -35.99 37.10 -39.76
N SER A 84 -36.94 36.79 -38.86
CA SER A 84 -37.86 35.62 -38.81
C SER A 84 -37.41 34.22 -38.31
N SER A 85 -38.03 33.80 -37.21
CA SER A 85 -38.15 32.40 -36.67
C SER A 85 -39.29 31.63 -37.40
N PRO A 86 -39.62 30.32 -37.17
CA PRO A 86 -39.81 29.68 -35.84
C PRO A 86 -39.56 28.15 -35.67
N MET A 87 -39.55 27.70 -34.39
CA MET A 87 -39.76 26.33 -33.83
C MET A 87 -38.73 25.25 -34.22
N SER A 88 -38.32 24.25 -33.45
CA SER A 88 -38.71 23.54 -32.21
C SER A 88 -37.44 22.77 -31.82
N GLU A 89 -37.03 22.66 -30.56
CA GLU A 89 -37.37 21.57 -29.64
C GLU A 89 -36.80 21.97 -28.28
N THR A 90 -37.67 22.07 -27.28
CA THR A 90 -37.24 22.10 -25.89
C THR A 90 -36.90 20.66 -25.52
N GLU A 91 -35.62 20.30 -25.66
CA GLU A 91 -35.05 19.15 -24.97
C GLU A 91 -35.19 19.43 -23.47
N ASP A 92 -36.13 18.70 -22.86
CA ASP A 92 -36.39 18.70 -21.44
C ASP A 92 -35.14 18.17 -20.74
N PHE A 93 -34.30 19.09 -20.24
CA PHE A 93 -33.16 18.77 -19.39
C PHE A 93 -33.71 18.27 -18.06
N THR A 94 -34.03 16.97 -18.04
CA THR A 94 -34.24 16.22 -16.82
C THR A 94 -32.95 16.31 -16.02
N PRO A 95 -32.96 16.86 -14.79
CA PRO A 95 -31.80 16.79 -13.92
C PRO A 95 -31.45 15.32 -13.75
N SER A 96 -30.29 14.91 -14.26
CA SER A 96 -29.69 13.61 -13.95
C SER A 96 -29.81 13.38 -12.45
N GLU A 97 -30.36 12.22 -12.07
CA GLU A 97 -30.56 11.88 -10.67
C GLU A 97 -29.29 12.18 -9.84
N PRO A 98 -29.42 12.73 -8.63
CA PRO A 98 -28.27 13.01 -7.78
C PRO A 98 -27.49 11.70 -7.62
N THR A 99 -26.24 11.70 -8.11
CA THR A 99 -25.34 10.57 -7.97
C THR A 99 -25.32 10.20 -6.50
N ALA A 100 -25.77 8.99 -6.15
CA ALA A 100 -25.95 8.57 -4.77
C ALA A 100 -24.69 8.91 -3.95
N GLU A 101 -24.86 9.68 -2.88
CA GLU A 101 -23.75 10.11 -2.03
C GLU A 101 -23.08 8.87 -1.42
N LYS A 102 -21.81 8.65 -1.78
CA LYS A 102 -21.04 7.51 -1.27
C LYS A 102 -20.70 7.73 0.20
N LYS A 103 -20.87 6.69 1.02
CA LYS A 103 -20.83 6.77 2.49
C LYS A 103 -19.43 6.93 3.06
N HIS A 104 -18.43 6.38 2.38
CA HIS A 104 -17.07 6.30 2.88
C HIS A 104 -16.06 6.79 1.83
N ARG A 105 -14.90 7.26 2.29
CA ARG A 105 -13.80 7.66 1.42
C ARG A 105 -12.53 6.87 1.74
N VAL A 106 -11.91 6.33 0.70
CA VAL A 106 -10.67 5.55 0.80
C VAL A 106 -9.60 6.10 -0.12
N VAL A 107 -8.38 6.24 0.40
CA VAL A 107 -7.20 6.54 -0.40
C VAL A 107 -6.38 5.28 -0.65
N ILE A 108 -5.94 5.08 -1.89
CA ILE A 108 -5.16 3.91 -2.30
C ILE A 108 -3.77 4.36 -2.74
N LEU A 109 -2.76 4.09 -1.92
CA LEU A 109 -1.35 4.30 -2.22
C LEU A 109 -0.86 3.08 -3.02
N GLY A 110 -0.22 3.32 -4.18
CA GLY A 110 0.07 2.25 -5.13
C GLY A 110 -1.15 1.85 -5.98
N SER A 111 -2.10 2.78 -6.16
CA SER A 111 -3.33 2.62 -6.95
C SER A 111 -3.09 2.14 -8.39
N ALA A 112 -2.08 2.64 -9.09
CA ALA A 112 -1.74 2.17 -10.45
C ALA A 112 -1.03 0.79 -10.47
N GLY A 113 -0.80 0.18 -9.29
CA GLY A 113 -0.22 -1.15 -9.12
C GLY A 113 -1.18 -2.28 -9.43
N GLY A 114 -0.66 -3.51 -9.43
CA GLY A 114 -1.46 -4.69 -9.81
C GLY A 114 -2.61 -5.00 -8.85
N VAL A 115 -2.39 -4.88 -7.54
CA VAL A 115 -3.43 -5.05 -6.51
C VAL A 115 -4.24 -3.77 -6.34
N GLY A 116 -3.57 -2.62 -6.21
CA GLY A 116 -4.24 -1.32 -5.98
C GLY A 116 -5.29 -0.97 -7.04
N LYS A 117 -5.05 -1.27 -8.32
CA LYS A 117 -6.03 -0.98 -9.37
C LYS A 117 -7.29 -1.84 -9.23
N LEU A 118 -7.11 -3.11 -8.86
CA LEU A 118 -8.21 -4.05 -8.65
C LEU A 118 -9.02 -3.66 -7.40
N CYS A 119 -8.35 -3.15 -6.36
CA CYS A 119 -9.04 -2.56 -5.21
C CYS A 119 -9.88 -1.36 -5.64
N ALA A 120 -9.32 -0.44 -6.44
CA ALA A 120 -10.04 0.74 -6.92
C ALA A 120 -11.30 0.35 -7.73
N ASP A 121 -11.15 -0.56 -8.70
CA ASP A 121 -12.26 -1.00 -9.56
C ASP A 121 -13.38 -1.68 -8.74
N GLN A 122 -13.02 -2.57 -7.79
CA GLN A 122 -14.00 -3.29 -6.97
C GLN A 122 -14.68 -2.39 -5.92
N LEU A 123 -13.93 -1.49 -5.27
CA LEU A 123 -14.49 -0.54 -4.30
C LEU A 123 -15.47 0.42 -4.98
N ASN A 124 -15.13 0.93 -6.16
CA ASN A 124 -16.02 1.80 -6.91
C ASN A 124 -17.31 1.07 -7.31
N ALA A 125 -17.19 -0.17 -7.80
CA ALA A 125 -18.32 -1.00 -8.19
C ALA A 125 -19.28 -1.33 -7.02
N SER A 126 -18.82 -1.29 -5.76
CA SER A 126 -19.69 -1.46 -4.60
C SER A 126 -20.70 -0.32 -4.41
N GLY A 127 -20.41 0.87 -4.95
CA GLY A 127 -21.22 2.08 -4.77
C GLY A 127 -21.10 2.75 -3.40
N GLU A 128 -20.43 2.13 -2.42
CA GLU A 128 -20.34 2.67 -1.05
C GLU A 128 -19.12 3.59 -0.81
N TRP A 129 -18.09 3.46 -1.66
CA TRP A 129 -16.79 4.09 -1.45
C TRP A 129 -16.44 5.12 -2.53
N THR A 130 -16.12 6.34 -2.11
CA THR A 130 -15.37 7.32 -2.91
C THR A 130 -13.91 6.89 -2.92
N VAL A 131 -13.41 6.51 -4.10
CA VAL A 131 -12.07 5.98 -4.30
C VAL A 131 -11.14 7.09 -4.75
N ARG A 132 -10.16 7.42 -3.90
CA ARG A 132 -9.07 8.32 -4.24
C ARG A 132 -7.82 7.53 -4.62
N ALA A 133 -7.44 7.59 -5.89
CA ALA A 133 -6.20 7.02 -6.39
C ALA A 133 -5.03 7.97 -6.13
N ALA A 134 -4.11 7.58 -5.25
CA ALA A 134 -2.85 8.28 -5.06
C ALA A 134 -1.79 7.71 -6.02
N ILE A 135 -1.27 8.57 -6.90
CA ILE A 135 -0.35 8.20 -7.99
C ILE A 135 0.97 8.94 -7.80
N ARG A 136 2.09 8.22 -7.93
CA ARG A 136 3.43 8.83 -7.86
C ARG A 136 3.65 9.84 -8.98
N PRO A 137 4.39 10.94 -8.73
CA PRO A 137 4.84 11.84 -9.80
C PRO A 137 5.51 11.04 -10.92
N ASN A 138 5.27 11.44 -12.17
CA ASN A 138 5.86 10.80 -13.36
C ASN A 138 5.54 9.30 -13.52
N SER A 139 4.42 8.82 -12.96
CA SER A 139 3.95 7.46 -13.24
C SER A 139 3.61 7.29 -14.72
N ASP A 140 4.19 6.27 -15.34
CA ASP A 140 3.90 5.80 -16.69
C ASP A 140 2.65 4.91 -16.77
N LYS A 141 2.17 4.44 -15.62
CA LYS A 141 1.00 3.57 -15.52
C LYS A 141 -0.29 4.40 -15.55
N PRO A 142 -1.33 3.91 -16.24
CA PRO A 142 -2.63 4.58 -16.27
C PRO A 142 -3.27 4.62 -14.88
N THR A 143 -4.05 5.67 -14.66
CA THR A 143 -4.97 5.76 -13.52
C THR A 143 -5.96 4.59 -13.56
N PRO A 144 -6.29 3.96 -12.42
CA PRO A 144 -7.34 2.94 -12.36
C PRO A 144 -8.70 3.50 -12.79
N THR A 145 -9.49 2.67 -13.46
CA THR A 145 -10.83 3.04 -13.95
C THR A 145 -11.82 3.30 -12.82
N GLY A 146 -11.69 2.61 -11.69
CA GLY A 146 -12.51 2.84 -10.50
C GLY A 146 -12.13 4.04 -9.64
N ALA A 147 -11.24 4.94 -10.09
CA ALA A 147 -10.91 6.14 -9.32
C ALA A 147 -11.96 7.24 -9.52
N ASP A 148 -12.59 7.70 -8.44
CA ASP A 148 -13.43 8.90 -8.45
C ASP A 148 -12.57 10.17 -8.36
N GLU A 149 -11.46 10.08 -7.64
CA GLU A 149 -10.52 11.17 -7.40
C GLU A 149 -9.09 10.71 -7.70
N VAL A 150 -8.26 11.62 -8.20
CA VAL A 150 -6.84 11.36 -8.43
C VAL A 150 -6.02 12.42 -7.72
N VAL A 151 -5.04 11.97 -6.93
CA VAL A 151 -4.08 12.86 -6.27
C VAL A 151 -2.66 12.42 -6.58
N THR A 152 -1.77 13.38 -6.78
CA THR A 152 -0.34 13.09 -6.91
C THR A 152 0.31 13.04 -5.54
N CYS A 153 1.03 11.96 -5.25
CA CYS A 153 1.69 11.75 -3.96
C CYS A 153 2.89 10.82 -4.12
N ASP A 154 4.01 11.19 -3.51
CA ASP A 154 5.16 10.30 -3.31
C ASP A 154 5.23 9.93 -1.82
N VAL A 155 5.21 8.64 -1.51
CA VAL A 155 5.23 8.18 -0.11
C VAL A 155 6.53 8.53 0.61
N TYR A 156 7.64 8.73 -0.12
CA TYR A 156 8.89 9.15 0.48
C TYR A 156 8.91 10.65 0.82
N GLU A 157 8.17 11.47 0.09
CA GLU A 157 8.04 12.91 0.30
C GLU A 157 6.84 13.23 1.20
N TYR A 158 7.11 13.34 2.51
CA TYR A 158 6.08 13.46 3.55
C TYR A 158 5.05 14.56 3.28
N GLU A 159 5.48 15.73 2.82
CA GLU A 159 4.59 16.90 2.59
C GLU A 159 3.49 16.63 1.56
N THR A 160 3.64 15.61 0.71
CA THR A 160 2.63 15.23 -0.28
C THR A 160 1.52 14.34 0.28
N LEU A 161 1.73 13.75 1.47
CA LEU A 161 0.82 12.78 2.06
C LEU A 161 -0.40 13.41 2.77
N PRO A 162 -0.26 14.41 3.67
CA PRO A 162 -1.43 14.98 4.35
C PRO A 162 -2.55 15.45 3.39
N PRO A 163 -2.24 16.15 2.27
CA PRO A 163 -3.27 16.49 1.29
C PRO A 163 -3.92 15.28 0.62
N ALA A 164 -3.16 14.21 0.36
CA ALA A 164 -3.66 13.00 -0.27
C ALA A 164 -4.59 12.18 0.65
N LEU A 165 -4.32 12.18 1.97
CA LEU A 165 -5.11 11.45 2.97
C LEU A 165 -6.27 12.27 3.55
N LYS A 166 -6.41 13.55 3.18
CA LYS A 166 -7.42 14.46 3.74
C LYS A 166 -8.85 13.94 3.53
N ASP A 167 -9.67 13.97 4.58
CA ASP A 167 -11.09 13.58 4.56
C ASP A 167 -11.33 12.10 4.17
N CYS A 168 -10.31 11.24 4.29
CA CYS A 168 -10.43 9.79 4.06
C CYS A 168 -10.68 9.04 5.37
N ASP A 169 -11.64 8.11 5.34
CA ASP A 169 -11.91 7.20 6.46
C ASP A 169 -10.88 6.07 6.53
N ALA A 170 -10.44 5.60 5.35
CA ALA A 170 -9.54 4.46 5.23
C ALA A 170 -8.37 4.70 4.26
N CYS A 171 -7.29 3.95 4.47
CA CYS A 171 -6.09 3.98 3.64
C CYS A 171 -5.64 2.55 3.28
N ILE A 172 -5.53 2.27 1.98
CA ILE A 172 -4.89 1.05 1.47
C ILE A 172 -3.46 1.37 1.05
N ILE A 173 -2.49 0.68 1.62
CA ILE A 173 -1.08 0.76 1.25
C ILE A 173 -0.70 -0.47 0.43
N ALA A 174 -0.76 -0.33 -0.89
CA ALA A 174 -0.35 -1.33 -1.87
C ALA A 174 0.91 -0.90 -2.65
N VAL A 175 1.76 -0.10 -2.00
CA VAL A 175 3.05 0.33 -2.54
C VAL A 175 4.01 -0.85 -2.56
N GLY A 176 4.79 -0.93 -3.64
CA GLY A 176 5.84 -1.93 -3.78
C GLY A 176 6.96 -1.40 -4.64
N THR A 177 8.19 -1.78 -4.30
CA THR A 177 9.37 -1.40 -5.08
C THR A 177 9.33 -2.03 -6.45
N THR A 178 9.37 -1.20 -7.49
CA THR A 178 9.43 -1.66 -8.90
C THR A 178 10.79 -1.46 -9.54
N ASN A 179 11.61 -0.55 -9.00
CA ASN A 179 12.96 -0.29 -9.50
C ASN A 179 14.00 -0.96 -8.58
N PHE A 180 14.39 -2.18 -8.93
CA PHE A 180 15.42 -2.93 -8.19
C PHE A 180 16.86 -2.47 -8.51
N MET A 181 17.03 -1.50 -9.41
CA MET A 181 18.34 -0.89 -9.68
C MET A 181 18.71 0.21 -8.67
N ASP A 182 17.76 0.70 -7.87
CA ASP A 182 18.04 1.56 -6.71
C ASP A 182 18.22 0.69 -5.46
N PRO A 183 19.44 0.55 -4.91
CA PRO A 183 19.67 -0.23 -3.69
C PRO A 183 18.89 0.27 -2.48
N LEU A 184 18.55 1.57 -2.45
CA LEU A 184 17.74 2.16 -1.40
C LEU A 184 16.25 2.11 -1.71
N GLY A 185 15.85 1.66 -2.90
CA GLY A 185 14.45 1.59 -3.34
C GLY A 185 13.56 0.86 -2.32
N PRO A 186 13.93 -0.37 -1.89
CA PRO A 186 13.17 -1.08 -0.85
C PRO A 186 13.10 -0.35 0.48
N PHE A 187 14.18 0.27 0.95
CA PHE A 187 14.15 1.07 2.17
C PHE A 187 13.19 2.27 2.04
N LYS A 188 13.31 3.04 0.95
CA LYS A 188 12.50 4.24 0.69
C LYS A 188 11.03 3.92 0.55
N ASN A 189 10.68 2.90 -0.24
CA ASN A 189 9.29 2.61 -0.59
C ASN A 189 8.59 1.75 0.45
N GLU A 190 9.26 0.69 0.94
CA GLU A 190 8.62 -0.30 1.81
C GLU A 190 8.57 0.16 3.26
N TYR A 191 9.66 0.76 3.76
CA TYR A 191 9.77 1.16 5.17
C TYR A 191 9.55 2.66 5.38
N GLN A 192 10.44 3.52 4.88
CA GLN A 192 10.36 4.96 5.16
C GLN A 192 9.07 5.56 4.61
N GLY A 193 8.67 5.18 3.39
CA GLY A 193 7.44 5.63 2.77
C GLY A 193 6.20 5.18 3.53
N THR A 194 6.12 3.91 3.91
CA THR A 194 5.02 3.40 4.73
C THR A 194 4.96 4.09 6.09
N LYS A 195 6.11 4.34 6.73
CA LYS A 195 6.18 5.10 7.99
C LYS A 195 5.65 6.52 7.84
N ASN A 196 5.99 7.21 6.75
CA ASN A 196 5.46 8.53 6.43
C ASN A 196 3.93 8.48 6.26
N VAL A 197 3.42 7.47 5.53
CA VAL A 197 1.97 7.27 5.32
C VAL A 197 1.25 7.05 6.66
N ILE A 198 1.80 6.21 7.55
CA ILE A 198 1.25 5.98 8.90
C ILE A 198 1.17 7.28 9.69
N ALA A 199 2.25 8.08 9.68
CA ALA A 199 2.27 9.35 10.39
C ALA A 199 1.24 10.35 9.83
N ALA A 200 1.13 10.45 8.51
CA ALA A 200 0.13 11.30 7.85
C ALA A 200 -1.31 10.80 8.08
N ALA A 201 -1.53 9.48 8.09
CA ALA A 201 -2.83 8.87 8.34
C ALA A 201 -3.34 9.23 9.74
N LYS A 202 -2.46 9.14 10.75
CA LYS A 202 -2.75 9.59 12.12
C LYS A 202 -3.09 11.08 12.16
N GLN A 203 -2.32 11.91 11.46
CA GLN A 203 -2.53 13.36 11.43
C GLN A 203 -3.87 13.73 10.79
N GLN A 204 -4.28 13.02 9.73
CA GLN A 204 -5.52 13.28 9.00
C GLN A 204 -6.75 12.57 9.59
N GLY A 205 -6.58 11.81 10.69
CA GLY A 205 -7.69 11.12 11.34
C GLY A 205 -8.22 9.90 10.59
N VAL A 206 -7.41 9.31 9.70
CA VAL A 206 -7.76 8.03 9.05
C VAL A 206 -7.91 6.96 10.13
N THR A 207 -9.05 6.28 10.15
CA THR A 207 -9.38 5.32 11.22
C THR A 207 -8.90 3.91 10.90
N ASN A 208 -8.76 3.58 9.61
CA ASN A 208 -8.52 2.21 9.16
C ASN A 208 -7.41 2.10 8.10
N VAL A 209 -6.40 1.27 8.35
CA VAL A 209 -5.27 1.08 7.43
C VAL A 209 -5.08 -0.38 7.04
N VAL A 210 -5.15 -0.68 5.74
CA VAL A 210 -4.81 -2.02 5.22
C VAL A 210 -3.46 -1.96 4.52
N LEU A 211 -2.48 -2.73 4.98
CA LEU A 211 -1.13 -2.78 4.43
C LEU A 211 -0.90 -4.12 3.70
N VAL A 212 -0.50 -4.06 2.43
CA VAL A 212 -0.14 -5.24 1.65
C VAL A 212 1.38 -5.45 1.66
N THR A 213 1.82 -6.55 2.25
CA THR A 213 3.22 -6.95 2.31
C THR A 213 3.48 -8.24 1.52
N SER A 214 4.03 -9.28 2.15
CA SER A 214 4.35 -10.54 1.50
C SER A 214 4.55 -11.64 2.55
N MET A 215 4.24 -12.89 2.20
CA MET A 215 4.72 -14.04 2.99
C MET A 215 6.25 -14.10 2.99
N GLY A 216 6.83 -14.68 4.04
CA GLY A 216 8.29 -14.82 4.18
C GLY A 216 8.99 -13.67 4.88
N VAL A 217 8.28 -12.62 5.29
CA VAL A 217 8.83 -11.49 6.07
C VAL A 217 9.40 -11.88 7.44
N GLU A 218 9.06 -13.07 7.95
CA GLU A 218 9.63 -13.59 9.21
C GLU A 218 11.00 -14.26 9.01
N ASP A 219 11.37 -14.60 7.76
CA ASP A 219 12.65 -15.25 7.45
C ASP A 219 13.61 -14.26 6.78
N ILE A 220 14.60 -13.80 7.54
CA ILE A 220 15.62 -12.88 7.04
C ILE A 220 16.47 -13.49 5.92
N LEU A 221 16.62 -14.82 5.89
CA LEU A 221 17.39 -15.54 4.88
C LEU A 221 16.55 -15.92 3.66
N TYR A 222 15.27 -15.53 3.63
CA TYR A 222 14.39 -15.83 2.50
C TYR A 222 14.98 -15.24 1.19
N PRO A 223 15.03 -16.01 0.08
CA PRO A 223 15.75 -15.59 -1.14
C PRO A 223 15.34 -14.23 -1.71
N LEU A 224 14.09 -13.82 -1.48
CA LEU A 224 13.60 -12.52 -1.95
C LEU A 224 14.33 -11.33 -1.28
N ASN A 225 14.94 -11.51 -0.10
CA ASN A 225 15.80 -10.50 0.52
C ASN A 225 17.09 -10.22 -0.25
N LEU A 226 17.46 -11.03 -1.25
CA LEU A 226 18.55 -10.68 -2.18
C LEU A 226 18.22 -9.42 -3.00
N ALA A 227 16.94 -9.06 -3.13
CA ALA A 227 16.50 -7.77 -3.66
C ALA A 227 16.59 -6.67 -2.60
N TRP A 228 17.81 -6.39 -2.13
CA TRP A 228 18.13 -5.31 -1.16
C TRP A 228 17.33 -5.35 0.15
N GLY A 229 17.06 -6.54 0.68
CA GLY A 229 16.36 -6.73 1.95
C GLY A 229 14.89 -6.34 1.91
N VAL A 230 14.23 -6.42 0.76
CA VAL A 230 12.83 -5.97 0.59
C VAL A 230 11.86 -6.54 1.64
N LEU A 231 11.99 -7.82 2.03
CA LEU A 231 11.11 -8.41 3.03
C LEU A 231 11.46 -7.94 4.44
N PHE A 232 12.74 -7.72 4.73
CA PHE A 232 13.18 -7.10 5.98
C PHE A 232 12.57 -5.70 6.15
N TRP A 233 12.58 -4.86 5.11
CA TRP A 233 11.96 -3.53 5.16
C TRP A 233 10.44 -3.58 5.30
N LYS A 234 9.77 -4.50 4.59
CA LYS A 234 8.33 -4.76 4.76
C LYS A 234 8.01 -5.18 6.19
N LYS A 235 8.82 -6.06 6.80
CA LYS A 235 8.64 -6.48 8.21
C LYS A 235 8.72 -5.28 9.16
N LEU A 236 9.71 -4.41 9.00
CA LEU A 236 9.82 -3.21 9.84
C LEU A 236 8.63 -2.27 9.67
N ALA A 237 8.10 -2.14 8.45
CA ALA A 237 6.90 -1.34 8.18
C ALA A 237 5.65 -1.91 8.87
N GLU A 238 5.48 -3.24 8.85
CA GLU A 238 4.41 -3.91 9.60
C GLU A 238 4.50 -3.64 11.09
N GLU A 239 5.70 -3.67 11.67
CA GLU A 239 5.88 -3.40 13.08
C GLU A 239 5.62 -1.93 13.44
N GLU A 240 5.97 -0.99 12.56
CA GLU A 240 5.62 0.42 12.73
C GLU A 240 4.10 0.61 12.73
N LEU A 241 3.39 -0.05 11.80
CA LEU A 241 1.93 0.00 11.75
C LEU A 241 1.30 -0.59 13.01
N GLN A 242 1.79 -1.74 13.49
CA GLN A 242 1.34 -2.36 14.74
C GLN A 242 1.55 -1.45 15.95
N ARG A 243 2.68 -0.72 16.01
CA ARG A 243 2.99 0.23 17.10
C ARG A 243 2.24 1.56 16.97
N SER A 244 1.63 1.84 15.82
CA SER A 244 1.03 3.14 15.53
C SER A 244 -0.23 3.45 16.36
N GLY A 245 -0.94 2.41 16.80
CA GLY A 245 -2.24 2.51 17.47
C GLY A 245 -3.43 2.70 16.53
N LEU A 246 -3.22 2.75 15.21
CA LEU A 246 -4.29 2.73 14.21
C LEU A 246 -4.91 1.34 14.15
N ARG A 247 -6.23 1.25 13.91
CA ARG A 247 -6.84 0.00 13.46
C ARG A 247 -6.20 -0.37 12.14
N HIS A 248 -5.69 -1.59 12.05
CA HIS A 248 -5.00 -2.03 10.85
C HIS A 248 -5.25 -3.48 10.50
N VAL A 249 -5.01 -3.83 9.24
CA VAL A 249 -4.92 -5.22 8.78
C VAL A 249 -3.69 -5.35 7.90
N ILE A 250 -2.84 -6.34 8.17
CA ILE A 250 -1.67 -6.63 7.37
C ILE A 250 -1.95 -7.88 6.54
N VAL A 251 -1.96 -7.72 5.22
CA VAL A 251 -2.19 -8.80 4.26
C VAL A 251 -0.84 -9.22 3.66
N ARG A 252 -0.40 -10.44 3.96
CA ARG A 252 0.83 -11.06 3.47
C ARG A 252 0.49 -12.07 2.38
N PRO A 253 0.37 -11.66 1.10
CA PRO A 253 0.09 -12.60 0.03
C PRO A 253 1.28 -13.52 -0.25
N GLY A 254 0.99 -14.74 -0.71
CA GLY A 254 1.95 -15.62 -1.36
C GLY A 254 2.36 -15.12 -2.75
N GLY A 255 2.85 -16.03 -3.60
CA GLY A 255 3.28 -15.70 -4.96
C GLY A 255 2.15 -15.13 -5.82
N LEU A 256 2.25 -13.86 -6.22
CA LEU A 256 1.19 -13.15 -6.94
C LEU A 256 1.08 -13.57 -8.42
N SER A 257 -0.11 -13.99 -8.85
CA SER A 257 -0.44 -14.18 -10.27
C SER A 257 -1.40 -13.10 -10.81
N ASN A 258 -1.54 -13.04 -12.13
CA ASN A 258 -2.48 -12.14 -12.81
C ASN A 258 -3.75 -12.87 -13.26
N ASP A 259 -3.99 -14.06 -12.74
CA ASP A 259 -5.17 -14.85 -13.09
C ASP A 259 -6.42 -14.14 -12.59
N ALA A 260 -7.58 -14.46 -13.19
CA ALA A 260 -8.86 -14.02 -12.66
C ALA A 260 -9.10 -14.56 -11.24
N VAL A 261 -10.19 -14.12 -10.61
CA VAL A 261 -10.67 -14.75 -9.37
C VAL A 261 -10.93 -16.24 -9.67
N SER A 262 -10.19 -17.10 -8.99
CA SER A 262 -10.28 -18.55 -9.09
C SER A 262 -9.86 -19.17 -7.76
N GLY A 263 -10.18 -20.44 -7.53
CA GLY A 263 -9.83 -21.17 -6.30
C GLY A 263 -10.40 -20.56 -5.00
N ALA A 264 -10.27 -21.31 -3.91
CA ALA A 264 -10.65 -20.80 -2.60
C ALA A 264 -9.49 -20.01 -1.99
N VAL A 265 -9.79 -18.83 -1.45
CA VAL A 265 -8.85 -18.10 -0.59
C VAL A 265 -8.69 -18.87 0.72
N VAL A 266 -7.45 -19.09 1.13
CA VAL A 266 -7.11 -19.75 2.39
C VAL A 266 -6.19 -18.84 3.17
N PHE A 267 -6.55 -18.56 4.43
CA PHE A 267 -5.66 -17.87 5.34
C PHE A 267 -4.78 -18.87 6.08
N LYS A 268 -3.48 -18.56 6.13
CA LYS A 268 -2.50 -19.26 6.93
C LYS A 268 -2.17 -18.44 8.16
N ARG A 269 -1.86 -19.14 9.25
CA ARG A 269 -1.36 -18.51 10.48
C ARG A 269 -0.03 -17.82 10.19
N ARG A 270 0.18 -16.67 10.82
CA ARG A 270 1.45 -15.95 10.83
C ARG A 270 2.65 -16.87 11.09
N GLY A 271 3.69 -16.74 10.28
CA GLY A 271 4.92 -17.52 10.42
C GLY A 271 4.79 -18.95 9.89
N SER A 272 3.74 -19.23 9.10
CA SER A 272 3.66 -20.48 8.36
C SER A 272 4.80 -20.58 7.34
N THR A 273 5.15 -21.81 6.93
CA THR A 273 6.17 -22.02 5.90
C THR A 273 5.80 -21.20 4.65
N PRO A 274 6.64 -20.23 4.24
CA PRO A 274 6.31 -19.37 3.12
C PRO A 274 6.12 -20.19 1.85
N GLY A 275 4.98 -20.05 1.20
CA GLY A 275 4.66 -20.80 0.00
C GLY A 275 3.18 -20.79 -0.34
N GLY A 276 2.89 -21.11 -1.60
CA GLY A 276 1.57 -20.96 -2.21
C GLY A 276 1.51 -19.74 -3.12
N ARG A 277 0.47 -19.71 -3.95
CA ARG A 277 0.21 -18.63 -4.91
C ARG A 277 -1.18 -18.06 -4.64
N VAL A 278 -1.40 -16.83 -5.06
CA VAL A 278 -2.71 -16.17 -5.00
C VAL A 278 -2.83 -15.17 -6.13
N SER A 279 -3.99 -15.09 -6.76
CA SER A 279 -4.23 -14.07 -7.78
C SER A 279 -4.32 -12.68 -7.15
N ARG A 280 -3.84 -11.65 -7.85
CA ARG A 280 -3.99 -10.26 -7.41
C ARG A 280 -5.47 -9.88 -7.20
N ALA A 281 -6.38 -10.49 -7.94
CA ALA A 281 -7.82 -10.30 -7.79
C ALA A 281 -8.34 -10.84 -6.45
N ASN A 282 -7.88 -12.01 -6.02
CA ASN A 282 -8.20 -12.54 -4.69
C ASN A 282 -7.57 -11.72 -3.56
N VAL A 283 -6.34 -11.22 -3.75
CA VAL A 283 -5.74 -10.30 -2.77
C VAL A 283 -6.57 -9.01 -2.65
N ALA A 284 -7.06 -8.46 -3.76
CA ALA A 284 -7.93 -7.29 -3.72
C ALA A 284 -9.24 -7.56 -2.94
N ARG A 285 -9.89 -8.71 -3.16
CA ARG A 285 -11.07 -9.13 -2.39
C ARG A 285 -10.80 -9.14 -0.87
N VAL A 286 -9.67 -9.73 -0.46
CA VAL A 286 -9.26 -9.77 0.95
C VAL A 286 -8.98 -8.37 1.51
N VAL A 287 -8.30 -7.51 0.75
CA VAL A 287 -8.01 -6.13 1.16
C VAL A 287 -9.29 -5.31 1.34
N ILE A 288 -10.29 -5.51 0.48
CA ILE A 288 -11.58 -4.81 0.57
C ILE A 288 -12.37 -5.32 1.76
N GLU A 289 -12.47 -6.64 1.94
CA GLU A 289 -13.14 -7.21 3.11
C GLU A 289 -12.51 -6.72 4.43
N ALA A 290 -11.18 -6.61 4.47
CA ALA A 290 -10.45 -6.11 5.66
C ALA A 290 -10.84 -4.67 6.07
N LEU A 291 -11.38 -3.88 5.13
CA LEU A 291 -11.85 -2.51 5.42
C LEU A 291 -13.15 -2.50 6.24
N THR A 292 -14.04 -3.46 6.02
CA THR A 292 -15.40 -3.45 6.58
C THR A 292 -15.62 -4.55 7.62
N CYS A 293 -14.82 -5.61 7.62
CA CYS A 293 -14.96 -6.74 8.54
C CYS A 293 -14.41 -6.40 9.93
N GLU A 294 -15.27 -6.33 10.95
CA GLU A 294 -14.89 -6.10 12.35
C GLU A 294 -13.96 -7.21 12.89
N ASN A 295 -14.13 -8.45 12.41
CA ASN A 295 -13.28 -9.57 12.79
C ASN A 295 -11.86 -9.48 12.20
N ALA A 296 -11.57 -8.50 11.34
CA ALA A 296 -10.24 -8.28 10.76
C ALA A 296 -9.35 -7.37 11.60
N ASP A 297 -9.89 -6.68 12.60
CA ASP A 297 -9.20 -5.66 13.40
C ASP A 297 -7.85 -6.13 13.96
N ASN A 298 -6.78 -5.40 13.61
CA ASN A 298 -5.41 -5.60 14.08
C ASN A 298 -4.82 -6.98 13.74
N LYS A 299 -5.33 -7.65 12.68
CA LYS A 299 -4.86 -8.96 12.25
C LYS A 299 -3.76 -8.91 11.21
N ILE A 300 -2.94 -9.96 11.23
CA ILE A 300 -1.93 -10.25 10.21
C ILE A 300 -2.32 -11.57 9.55
N VAL A 301 -2.69 -11.53 8.27
CA VAL A 301 -3.16 -12.70 7.54
C VAL A 301 -2.19 -13.06 6.41
N GLU A 302 -1.79 -14.33 6.35
CA GLU A 302 -1.02 -14.87 5.23
C GLU A 302 -1.98 -15.49 4.22
N VAL A 303 -1.97 -15.01 2.98
CA VAL A 303 -3.03 -15.31 2.01
C VAL A 303 -2.49 -16.13 0.85
N VAL A 304 -3.09 -17.30 0.65
CA VAL A 304 -2.87 -18.16 -0.51
C VAL A 304 -4.20 -18.55 -1.14
N GLN A 305 -4.13 -19.22 -2.29
CA GLN A 305 -5.25 -19.79 -2.99
C GLN A 305 -5.02 -21.28 -3.21
N GLU A 306 -6.05 -22.08 -2.99
CA GLU A 306 -6.03 -23.53 -3.18
C GLU A 306 -7.17 -23.99 -4.10
N GLU A 307 -6.88 -24.99 -4.94
CA GLU A 307 -7.87 -25.60 -5.82
C GLU A 307 -8.55 -26.79 -5.14
N GLY A 308 -9.83 -27.03 -5.43
CA GLY A 308 -10.59 -28.15 -4.87
C GLY A 308 -10.97 -28.01 -3.40
N VAL A 309 -10.65 -26.88 -2.77
CA VAL A 309 -11.13 -26.50 -1.43
C VAL A 309 -12.43 -25.72 -1.57
N THR A 310 -13.39 -25.97 -0.69
CA THR A 310 -14.65 -25.21 -0.64
C THR A 310 -14.37 -23.76 -0.22
N GLU A 311 -14.79 -22.80 -1.03
CA GLU A 311 -14.67 -21.38 -0.71
C GLU A 311 -15.50 -21.05 0.55
N LYS A 312 -14.86 -20.37 1.49
CA LYS A 312 -15.51 -19.84 2.69
C LYS A 312 -15.67 -18.34 2.56
N PRO A 313 -16.70 -17.73 3.18
CA PRO A 313 -16.79 -16.30 3.33
C PRO A 313 -15.50 -15.73 3.94
N LEU A 314 -15.03 -14.60 3.44
CA LEU A 314 -13.79 -13.98 3.93
C LEU A 314 -13.91 -13.56 5.41
N SER A 315 -15.11 -13.14 5.84
CA SER A 315 -15.45 -12.88 7.25
C SER A 315 -15.11 -14.06 8.17
N ASP A 316 -15.47 -15.28 7.75
CA ASP A 316 -15.25 -16.51 8.52
C ASP A 316 -13.76 -16.86 8.56
N LEU A 317 -13.03 -16.56 7.47
CA LEU A 317 -11.58 -16.72 7.44
C LEU A 317 -10.89 -15.75 8.41
N PHE A 318 -11.32 -14.49 8.46
CA PHE A 318 -10.81 -13.53 9.44
C PHE A 318 -11.11 -13.98 10.86
N GLU A 319 -12.31 -14.48 11.16
CA GLU A 319 -12.67 -15.03 12.47
C GLU A 319 -11.79 -16.23 12.86
N SER A 320 -11.39 -17.06 11.88
CA SER A 320 -10.60 -18.28 12.13
C SER A 320 -9.12 -18.05 12.48
N ILE A 321 -8.63 -16.81 12.38
CA ILE A 321 -7.23 -16.45 12.68
C ILE A 321 -7.20 -15.49 13.87
N ASP A 322 -6.30 -15.79 14.81
CA ASP A 322 -5.95 -14.95 15.96
C ASP A 322 -4.81 -13.97 15.63
#